data_AF-A0A2D4MNQ9-F1
#
_entry.id   AF-A0A2D4MNQ9-F1
#
_cell.length_a   1.000
_cell.length_b   1.000
_cell.length_c   1.000
_cell.angle_alpha   90.00
_cell.angle_beta   90.00
_cell.angle_gamma   90.00
#
_symmetry.space_group_name_H-M   'P 1'
#
loop_
_entity.id
_entity.type
_entity.pdbx_description
1 polymer ?
#
loop_
_entity_poly.entity_id
_entity_poly.type
_entity_poly.pdbx_seq_one_letter_code
_entity_poly.pdbx_strand_id
1 'polypeptide(L)'
;DSARQTGKTKESSINWCLPDGTSVEILDGTKGKVDGPKLDISRVSKQSLFQLFRMLCIKMAREDLKNFTVYSEAKESATDYQSAKQQFFEGLQEMGYGSWICKPQEEEAFVLPEPATPQFP
;
A
#
# COMPACT_ATOMS: atom_id res chain seq x y z
N ASP A 1 -12.02 -0.19 -35.09
CA ASP A 1 -10.87 -1.09 -34.89
C ASP A 1 -9.69 -0.35 -34.30
N SER A 2 -9.37 -0.60 -33.04
CA SER A 2 -8.12 -0.14 -32.42
C SER A 2 -7.09 -1.24 -32.59
N ALA A 3 -6.14 -1.07 -33.51
CA ALA A 3 -5.02 -2.01 -33.67
C ALA A 3 -4.22 -2.09 -32.36
N ARG A 4 -3.92 -3.32 -31.90
CA ARG A 4 -3.12 -3.54 -30.68
C ARG A 4 -1.73 -2.92 -30.86
N GLN A 5 -1.34 -2.04 -29.95
CA GLN A 5 0.01 -1.47 -29.92
C GLN A 5 1.02 -2.57 -29.54
N THR A 6 2.02 -2.81 -30.38
CA THR A 6 3.06 -3.85 -30.19
C THR A 6 4.40 -3.31 -29.67
N GLY A 7 4.46 -2.00 -29.36
CA GLY A 7 5.65 -1.36 -28.80
C GLY A 7 5.96 -1.78 -27.36
N LYS A 8 7.19 -1.49 -26.89
CA LYS A 8 7.57 -1.71 -25.49
C LYS A 8 6.72 -0.84 -24.57
N THR A 9 6.24 -1.43 -23.48
CA THR A 9 5.55 -0.70 -22.40
C THR A 9 6.50 0.30 -21.76
N LYS A 10 6.04 1.52 -21.50
CA LYS A 10 6.82 2.50 -20.74
C LYS A 10 7.00 2.00 -19.30
N GLU A 11 8.19 2.19 -18.75
CA GLU A 11 8.52 1.85 -17.36
C GLU A 11 8.03 2.90 -16.36
N SER A 12 6.97 3.64 -16.68
CA SER A 12 6.39 4.67 -15.81
C SER A 12 4.97 4.30 -15.45
N SER A 13 4.59 4.60 -14.21
CA SER A 13 3.22 4.46 -13.71
C SER A 13 2.72 5.82 -13.24
N ILE A 14 1.51 6.20 -13.64
CA ILE A 14 0.90 7.47 -13.24
C ILE A 14 -0.30 7.16 -12.35
N ASN A 15 -0.41 7.85 -11.23
CA ASN A 15 -1.56 7.74 -10.34
C ASN A 15 -2.12 9.12 -9.96
N TRP A 16 -3.45 9.19 -9.82
CA TRP A 16 -4.21 10.40 -9.54
C TRP A 16 -5.45 10.04 -8.72
N CYS A 17 -5.83 10.90 -7.77
CA CYS A 17 -7.12 10.84 -7.09
C CYS A 17 -7.73 12.24 -7.00
N LEU A 18 -9.05 12.32 -6.78
CA LEU A 18 -9.81 13.57 -6.84
C LEU A 18 -9.20 14.74 -6.02
N PRO A 19 -8.70 14.54 -4.79
CA PRO A 19 -8.03 15.61 -4.03
C PRO A 19 -6.75 16.19 -4.65
N ASP A 20 -6.12 15.50 -5.61
CA ASP A 20 -4.86 15.95 -6.24
C ASP A 20 -5.08 17.11 -7.24
N GLY A 21 -6.34 17.44 -7.56
CA GLY A 21 -6.67 18.50 -8.52
C GLY A 21 -6.08 18.20 -9.89
N THR A 22 -5.19 19.07 -10.39
CA THR A 22 -4.52 18.91 -11.68
C THR A 22 -3.15 18.22 -11.59
N SER A 23 -2.67 17.91 -10.38
CA SER A 23 -1.35 17.30 -10.16
C SER A 23 -1.44 15.77 -10.24
N VAL A 24 -0.42 15.12 -10.81
CA VAL A 24 -0.32 13.66 -10.88
C VAL A 24 0.99 13.20 -10.24
N GLU A 25 0.99 12.00 -9.65
CA GLU A 25 2.21 11.35 -9.19
C GLU A 25 2.69 10.39 -10.28
N ILE A 26 3.95 10.54 -10.69
CA ILE A 26 4.61 9.66 -11.66
C ILE A 26 5.62 8.81 -10.89
N LEU A 27 5.59 7.50 -11.10
CA LEU A 27 6.50 6.54 -10.49
C LEU A 27 7.40 5.90 -11.55
N ASP A 28 8.66 5.66 -11.19
CA ASP A 28 9.53 4.71 -11.88
C ASP A 28 9.02 3.29 -11.57
N GLY A 29 8.50 2.61 -12.59
CA GLY A 29 7.89 1.29 -12.50
C GLY A 29 8.89 0.17 -12.16
N THR A 30 10.20 0.41 -12.30
CA THR A 30 11.24 -0.55 -11.89
C THR A 30 11.58 -0.43 -10.41
N LYS A 31 11.44 0.78 -9.84
CA LYS A 31 11.82 1.07 -8.45
C LYS A 31 10.62 1.15 -7.50
N GLY A 32 9.41 1.40 -8.02
CA GLY A 32 8.22 1.68 -7.21
C GLY A 32 8.33 2.97 -6.39
N LYS A 33 9.12 3.95 -6.87
CA LYS A 33 9.38 5.24 -6.23
C LYS A 33 8.97 6.37 -7.15
N VAL A 34 8.75 7.57 -6.59
CA VAL A 34 8.45 8.77 -7.39
C VAL A 34 9.58 8.99 -8.39
N ASP A 35 9.19 9.19 -9.65
CA ASP A 35 10.11 9.44 -10.75
C ASP A 35 10.82 10.78 -10.52
N GLY A 36 12.13 10.72 -10.29
CA GLY A 36 12.93 11.88 -9.93
C GLY A 36 14.21 11.53 -9.17
N PRO A 37 15.11 12.51 -8.97
CA PRO A 37 16.43 12.28 -8.39
C PRO A 37 16.40 11.94 -6.90
N LYS A 38 15.32 12.28 -6.20
CA LYS A 38 15.20 12.13 -4.73
C LYS A 38 14.69 10.75 -4.28
N LEU A 39 14.21 9.91 -5.21
CA LEU A 39 13.62 8.59 -4.92
C LEU A 39 12.56 8.64 -3.81
N ASP A 40 11.70 9.66 -3.87
CA ASP A 40 10.69 9.92 -2.85
C ASP A 40 9.70 8.75 -2.72
N ILE A 41 9.18 8.57 -1.50
CA ILE A 41 8.18 7.54 -1.20
C ILE A 41 6.85 7.95 -1.83
N SER A 42 6.27 7.04 -2.62
CA SER A 42 4.95 7.26 -3.21
C SER A 42 3.88 7.45 -2.14
N ARG A 43 2.93 8.35 -2.40
CA ARG A 43 1.73 8.55 -1.58
C ARG A 43 0.82 7.31 -1.50
N VAL A 44 0.92 6.39 -2.46
CA VAL A 44 0.18 5.12 -2.47
C VAL A 44 1.02 3.94 -1.95
N SER A 45 2.21 4.21 -1.40
CA SER A 45 3.02 3.18 -0.75
C SER A 45 2.34 2.63 0.52
N LYS A 46 2.74 1.43 0.94
CA LYS A 46 2.29 0.82 2.22
C LYS A 46 2.48 1.77 3.40
N GLN A 47 3.61 2.46 3.45
CA GLN A 47 3.94 3.41 4.52
C GLN A 47 2.99 4.60 4.53
N SER A 48 2.80 5.25 3.38
CA SER A 48 1.91 6.42 3.25
C SER A 48 0.46 6.07 3.55
N LEU A 49 -0.03 4.92 3.07
CA LEU A 49 -1.39 4.44 3.36
C LEU A 49 -1.57 4.06 4.82
N PHE A 50 -0.56 3.45 5.46
CA PHE A 50 -0.63 3.14 6.89
C PHE A 50 -0.62 4.42 7.76
N GLN A 51 0.12 5.45 7.35
CA GLN A 51 0.06 6.76 7.99
C GLN A 51 -1.34 7.38 7.90
N LEU A 52 -1.95 7.36 6.72
CA LEU A 52 -3.32 7.83 6.53
C LEU A 52 -4.33 7.02 7.36
N PHE A 53 -4.17 5.70 7.43
CA PHE A 53 -4.98 4.84 8.28
C PHE A 53 -4.91 5.24 9.76
N ARG A 54 -3.70 5.46 10.30
CA ARG A 54 -3.54 5.91 11.70
C ARG A 54 -4.15 7.30 11.93
N MET A 55 -3.96 8.23 11.02
CA MET A 55 -4.59 9.56 11.08
C MET A 55 -6.12 9.46 11.09
N LEU A 56 -6.68 8.56 10.27
CA LEU A 56 -8.12 8.30 10.25
C LEU A 56 -8.60 7.69 11.57
N CYS A 57 -7.88 6.73 12.14
CA CYS A 57 -8.23 6.14 13.43
C CYS A 57 -8.27 7.19 14.55
N ILE A 58 -7.30 8.11 14.57
CA ILE A 58 -7.29 9.25 15.51
C ILE A 58 -8.52 10.14 15.28
N LYS A 59 -8.78 10.53 14.03
CA LYS A 59 -9.91 11.40 13.67
C LYS A 59 -11.26 10.78 14.04
N MET A 60 -11.38 9.47 13.95
CA MET A 60 -12.61 8.71 14.22
C MET A 60 -12.67 8.16 15.65
N ALA A 61 -11.71 8.50 16.52
CA ALA A 61 -11.62 8.00 17.90
C ALA A 61 -11.65 6.45 18.02
N ARG A 62 -11.03 5.75 17.06
CA ARG A 62 -10.89 4.28 17.04
C ARG A 62 -9.63 3.84 17.79
N GLU A 63 -9.68 3.92 19.12
CA GLU A 63 -8.56 3.53 19.99
C GLU A 63 -8.18 2.05 19.84
N ASP A 64 -9.15 1.19 19.51
CA ASP A 64 -8.94 -0.23 19.21
C ASP A 64 -8.03 -0.47 17.99
N LEU A 65 -8.06 0.44 17.00
CA LEU A 65 -7.26 0.34 15.78
C LEU A 65 -6.01 1.23 15.80
N LYS A 66 -6.04 2.31 16.58
CA LYS A 66 -4.96 3.30 16.66
C LYS A 66 -3.68 2.75 17.31
N ASN A 67 -3.83 1.75 18.19
CA ASN A 67 -2.73 1.21 18.98
C ASN A 67 -1.81 0.26 18.21
N PHE A 68 -2.17 -0.14 16.99
CA PHE A 68 -1.27 -0.92 16.14
C PHE A 68 -0.10 -0.07 15.67
N THR A 69 1.10 -0.45 16.09
CA THR A 69 2.36 0.22 15.74
C THR A 69 3.01 -0.42 14.52
N VAL A 70 2.86 -1.75 14.37
CA VAL A 70 3.39 -2.53 13.25
C VAL A 70 2.31 -2.69 12.17
N TYR A 71 2.69 -2.51 10.91
CA TYR A 71 1.76 -2.59 9.78
C TYR A 71 1.10 -3.97 9.61
N SER A 72 1.84 -5.06 9.83
CA SER A 72 1.29 -6.43 9.78
C SER A 72 0.18 -6.66 10.81
N GLU A 73 0.39 -6.22 12.05
CA GLU A 73 -0.61 -6.36 13.13
C GLU A 73 -1.91 -5.62 12.80
N ALA A 74 -1.78 -4.40 12.27
CA ALA A 74 -2.94 -3.63 11.83
C ALA A 74 -3.75 -4.38 10.75
N LYS A 75 -3.08 -5.04 9.79
CA LYS A 75 -3.75 -5.86 8.77
C LYS A 75 -4.36 -7.14 9.34
N GLU A 76 -3.67 -7.81 10.25
CA GLU A 76 -4.13 -9.05 10.89
C GLU A 76 -5.38 -8.82 11.74
N SER A 77 -5.52 -7.62 12.32
CA SER A 77 -6.71 -7.23 13.09
C SER A 77 -8.02 -7.23 12.29
N ALA A 78 -7.95 -7.14 10.96
CA ALA A 78 -9.12 -7.19 10.09
C ALA A 78 -9.57 -8.64 9.85
N THR A 79 -10.08 -9.29 10.89
CA THR A 79 -10.39 -10.73 10.92
C THR A 79 -11.29 -11.18 9.79
N ASP A 80 -12.34 -10.42 9.47
CA ASP A 80 -13.29 -10.77 8.41
C ASP A 80 -12.61 -10.80 7.03
N TYR A 81 -11.71 -9.85 6.79
CA TYR A 81 -10.92 -9.81 5.57
C TYR A 81 -9.93 -10.99 5.51
N GLN A 82 -9.27 -11.31 6.63
CA GLN A 82 -8.35 -12.45 6.68
C GLN A 82 -9.07 -13.79 6.45
N SER A 83 -10.27 -13.97 7.02
CA SER A 83 -11.11 -15.14 6.77
C SER A 83 -11.52 -15.25 5.31
N ALA A 84 -11.97 -14.16 4.69
CA ALA A 84 -12.32 -14.15 3.27
C ALA A 84 -11.10 -14.45 2.37
N LYS A 85 -9.94 -13.87 2.71
CA LYS A 85 -8.67 -14.12 2.01
C LYS A 85 -8.24 -15.59 2.10
N GLN A 86 -8.41 -16.22 3.27
CA GLN A 86 -8.11 -17.64 3.46
C GLN A 86 -9.04 -18.54 2.62
N GLN A 87 -10.35 -18.28 2.64
CA GLN A 87 -11.32 -19.01 1.81
C GLN A 87 -10.99 -18.88 0.31
N PHE A 88 -10.52 -17.72 -0.13
CA PHE A 88 -10.06 -17.53 -1.51
C PHE A 88 -8.85 -18.41 -1.83
N PHE A 89 -7.87 -18.51 -0.93
CA PHE A 89 -6.70 -19.37 -1.13
C PHE A 89 -7.05 -20.85 -1.18
N GLU A 90 -7.94 -21.28 -0.30
CA GLU A 90 -8.48 -22.65 -0.29
C GLU A 90 -9.22 -22.96 -1.58
N GLY A 91 -10.11 -22.05 -2.02
CA GLY A 91 -10.86 -22.22 -3.26
C GLY A 91 -9.97 -22.36 -4.51
N LEU A 92 -8.86 -21.63 -4.58
CA LEU A 92 -7.89 -21.81 -5.68
C LEU A 92 -7.27 -23.21 -5.68
N GLN A 93 -6.94 -23.73 -4.50
CA GLN A 93 -6.34 -25.04 -4.36
C GLN A 93 -7.35 -26.16 -4.66
N GLU A 94 -8.56 -26.08 -4.09
CA GLU A 94 -9.64 -27.04 -4.29
C GLU A 94 -10.06 -27.17 -5.76
N MET A 95 -10.05 -26.05 -6.49
CA MET A 95 -10.38 -26.01 -7.91
C MET A 95 -9.21 -26.40 -8.83
N GLY A 96 -8.04 -26.73 -8.26
CA GLY A 96 -6.87 -27.15 -9.04
C GLY A 96 -6.13 -26.01 -9.73
N TYR A 97 -6.33 -24.75 -9.33
CA TYR A 97 -5.62 -23.58 -9.86
C TYR A 97 -4.26 -23.33 -9.20
N GLY A 98 -3.92 -24.11 -8.17
CA GLY A 98 -2.66 -24.02 -7.43
C GLY A 98 -2.72 -23.08 -6.23
N SER A 99 -1.61 -22.96 -5.53
CA SER A 99 -1.51 -22.15 -4.31
C SER A 99 -1.21 -20.68 -4.60
N TRP A 100 -1.80 -19.78 -3.82
CA TRP A 100 -1.50 -18.35 -3.89
C TRP A 100 -0.10 -18.04 -3.34
N ILE A 101 0.71 -17.33 -4.13
CA ILE A 101 2.07 -16.96 -3.73
C ILE A 101 2.04 -15.65 -2.94
N CYS A 102 2.36 -15.73 -1.65
CA CYS A 102 2.48 -14.55 -0.78
C CYS A 102 3.88 -13.96 -0.82
N LYS A 103 3.96 -12.66 -0.56
CA LYS A 103 5.24 -11.99 -0.27
C LYS A 103 5.76 -12.42 1.11
N PRO A 104 7.08 -12.32 1.36
CA PRO A 104 7.65 -12.56 2.68
C PRO A 104 7.06 -11.61 3.73
N GLN A 105 6.93 -12.08 4.98
CA GLN A 105 6.32 -11.31 6.07
C GLN A 105 7.14 -10.06 6.43
N GLU A 106 8.45 -10.11 6.18
CA GLU A 106 9.39 -9.01 6.36
C GLU A 106 9.00 -7.75 5.58
N GLU A 107 8.28 -7.89 4.45
CA GLU A 107 7.77 -6.75 3.67
C GLU A 107 6.62 -5.99 4.37
N GLU A 108 6.08 -6.55 5.45
CA GLU A 108 4.98 -5.97 6.23
C GLU A 108 5.37 -5.68 7.69
N ALA A 109 6.54 -6.16 8.14
CA ALA A 109 7.07 -5.99 9.48
C ALA A 109 7.78 -4.62 9.66
N PHE A 110 7.06 -3.51 9.44
CA PHE A 110 7.59 -2.16 9.64
C PHE A 110 6.70 -1.31 10.55
N VAL A 111 7.30 -0.30 11.18
CA VAL A 111 6.64 0.75 11.96
C VAL A 111 6.76 2.08 11.22
N LEU A 112 5.84 3.01 11.49
CA LEU A 112 5.99 4.38 10.97
C LEU A 112 7.08 5.13 11.74
N PRO A 113 7.85 6.01 11.06
CA PRO A 113 8.76 6.91 11.75
C PRO A 113 7.98 7.80 12.71
N GLU A 114 8.57 8.09 13.88
CA GLU A 114 7.96 9.02 14.83
C GLU A 114 7.78 10.40 14.19
N PRO A 115 6.69 11.12 14.52
CA PRO A 115 6.55 12.51 14.08
C PRO A 115 7.76 13.28 14.61
N ALA A 116 8.48 13.96 13.71
CA ALA A 116 9.62 14.78 14.08
C ALA A 116 9.22 15.71 15.23
N THR A 117 9.86 15.57 16.39
CA THR A 117 9.74 16.57 17.47
C THR A 117 10.06 17.93 16.87
N PRO A 118 9.19 18.93 16.98
CA PRO A 118 9.53 20.27 16.56
C PRO A 118 10.78 20.69 17.33
N GLN A 119 11.89 20.88 16.61
CA GLN A 119 13.03 21.60 17.14
C GLN A 119 12.56 23.04 17.35
N PHE A 120 12.18 23.36 18.59
CA PHE A 120 12.01 24.74 18.97
C PHE A 120 13.38 25.44 18.89
N PRO A 121 13.41 26.72 18.46
CA PRO A 121 14.65 27.48 18.33
C PRO A 121 15.38 27.66 19.67
#